data_AF-A0A971CWX7-F1
#
_entry.id   AF-A0A971CWX7-F1
#
_cell.length_a   1.000
_cell.length_b   1.000
_cell.length_c   1.000
_cell.angle_alpha   90.00
_cell.angle_beta   90.00
_cell.angle_gamma   90.00
#
_symmetry.space_group_name_H-M   'P 1'
#
loop_
_entity.id
_entity.type
_entity.pdbx_description
1 polymer ?
#
loop_
_entity_poly.entity_id
_entity_poly.type
_entity_poly.pdbx_seq_one_letter_code
_entity_poly.pdbx_strand_id
1 'polypeptide(L)'
;MATLETLLSQQMIERLGWTLIHFVWQAAVVTLLLAVVLRCLRRSSSNVRYIASCLALALIVALPLVTMSFVEVSRPVAEAGPILTPPPADPTPVEVIELADLPLEPLDAAPLETPQQTVRIPWTQRIATALEPALPWLVLGWLLGVFGLSTWHLGGWAQLQRMKRRMVRNVAEPLHAALAKLSSRLGVRRTVGLLESALVDVPTVVGWLKPVILLPASALSGLTTEQFEAILAHE
;
A
#
# COMPACT_ATOMS: atom_id res chain seq x y z
N MET A 1 19.54 19.27 -18.64
CA MET A 1 18.29 18.47 -18.58
C MET A 1 18.56 17.05 -18.11
N ALA A 2 19.45 16.29 -18.76
CA ALA A 2 19.81 14.93 -18.34
C ALA A 2 20.26 14.80 -16.87
N THR A 3 21.03 15.76 -16.33
CA THR A 3 21.46 15.76 -14.92
C THR A 3 20.31 15.95 -13.92
N LEU A 4 19.27 16.72 -14.29
CA LEU A 4 18.09 16.88 -13.44
C LEU A 4 17.26 15.60 -13.44
N GLU A 5 17.12 14.95 -14.60
CA GLU A 5 16.39 13.68 -14.71
C GLU A 5 17.08 12.53 -13.95
N THR A 6 18.41 12.43 -14.03
CA THR A 6 19.16 11.42 -13.27
C THR A 6 19.12 11.67 -11.77
N LEU A 7 19.23 12.92 -11.33
CA LEU A 7 19.10 13.26 -9.91
C LEU A 7 17.68 13.02 -9.39
N LEU A 8 16.65 13.41 -10.15
CA LEU A 8 15.25 13.19 -9.78
C LEU A 8 14.91 11.70 -9.72
N SER A 9 15.40 10.90 -10.67
CA SER A 9 15.17 9.45 -10.67
C SER A 9 15.87 8.75 -9.51
N GLN A 10 17.13 9.09 -9.23
CA GLN A 10 17.85 8.54 -8.06
C GLN A 10 17.15 8.92 -6.75
N GLN A 11 16.79 10.20 -6.60
CA GLN A 11 16.09 10.70 -5.41
C GLN A 11 14.69 10.09 -5.26
N MET A 12 13.98 9.87 -6.37
CA MET A 12 12.66 9.22 -6.35
C MET A 12 12.76 7.75 -5.94
N ILE A 13 13.74 7.01 -6.47
CA ILE A 13 13.96 5.60 -6.12
C ILE A 13 14.30 5.47 -4.63
N GLU A 14 15.16 6.34 -4.10
CA GLU A 14 15.52 6.33 -2.69
C GLU A 14 14.31 6.67 -1.80
N ARG A 15 13.52 7.70 -2.14
CA ARG A 15 12.27 8.03 -1.44
C ARG A 15 11.28 6.88 -1.45
N LEU A 16 11.07 6.25 -2.60
CA LEU A 16 10.17 5.11 -2.74
C LEU A 16 10.65 3.91 -1.93
N GLY A 17 11.95 3.62 -1.96
CA GLY A 17 12.54 2.53 -1.18
C GLY A 17 12.33 2.72 0.33
N TRP A 18 12.65 3.91 0.85
CA TRP A 18 12.41 4.23 2.26
C TRP A 18 10.93 4.23 2.62
N THR A 19 10.08 4.82 1.78
CA THR A 19 8.63 4.82 1.98
C THR A 19 8.08 3.39 2.05
N LEU A 20 8.59 2.49 1.21
CA LEU A 20 8.15 1.10 1.19
C LEU A 20 8.59 0.33 2.45
N ILE A 21 9.81 0.55 2.94
CA ILE A 21 10.28 0.00 4.22
C ILE A 21 9.39 0.47 5.37
N HIS A 22 9.06 1.77 5.41
CA HIS A 22 8.16 2.32 6.42
C HIS A 22 6.74 1.75 6.31
N PHE A 23 6.24 1.63 5.09
CA PHE A 23 4.90 1.12 4.81
C PHE A 23 4.67 -0.28 5.37
N VAL A 24 5.68 -1.16 5.32
CA VAL A 24 5.55 -2.55 5.81
C VAL A 24 5.14 -2.58 7.29
N TRP A 25 5.87 -1.88 8.16
CA TRP A 25 5.55 -1.90 9.58
C TRP A 25 4.32 -1.03 9.90
N GLN A 26 4.12 0.07 9.17
CA GLN A 26 2.93 0.92 9.32
C GLN A 26 1.64 0.15 9.02
N ALA A 27 1.60 -0.57 7.90
CA ALA A 27 0.45 -1.40 7.52
C ALA A 27 0.21 -2.53 8.54
N ALA A 28 1.29 -3.14 9.06
CA ALA A 28 1.19 -4.15 10.11
C ALA A 28 0.57 -3.58 11.40
N VAL A 29 1.04 -2.41 11.84
CA VAL A 29 0.48 -1.72 13.03
C VAL A 29 -0.99 -1.37 12.82
N VAL A 30 -1.36 -0.79 11.67
CA VAL A 30 -2.76 -0.46 11.37
C VAL A 30 -3.63 -1.71 11.35
N THR A 31 -3.14 -2.81 10.77
CA THR A 31 -3.88 -4.09 10.72
C THR A 31 -4.05 -4.69 12.11
N LEU A 32 -3.01 -4.65 12.95
CA LEU A 32 -3.08 -5.12 14.33
C LEU A 32 -4.07 -4.29 15.15
N LEU A 33 -4.03 -2.97 15.02
CA LEU A 33 -4.99 -2.06 15.65
C LEU A 33 -6.42 -2.35 15.18
N LEU A 34 -6.63 -2.53 13.87
CA LEU A 34 -7.94 -2.92 13.34
C LEU A 34 -8.39 -4.26 13.92
N ALA A 35 -7.51 -5.26 14.04
CA ALA A 35 -7.83 -6.56 14.62
C ALA A 35 -8.28 -6.43 16.08
N VAL A 36 -7.59 -5.61 16.88
CA VAL A 36 -7.98 -5.29 18.26
C VAL A 36 -9.33 -4.58 18.28
N VAL A 37 -9.53 -3.56 17.45
CA VAL A 37 -10.79 -2.82 17.33
C VAL A 37 -11.93 -3.78 16.96
N LEU A 38 -11.78 -4.61 15.94
CA LEU A 38 -12.79 -5.59 15.53
C LEU A 38 -13.06 -6.63 16.62
N ARG A 39 -12.04 -7.02 17.41
CA ARG A 39 -12.20 -7.95 18.54
C ARG A 39 -13.00 -7.33 19.68
N CYS A 40 -12.81 -6.04 19.97
CA CYS A 40 -13.57 -5.27 20.94
C CYS A 40 -15.00 -4.99 20.45
N LEU A 41 -15.15 -4.66 19.17
CA LEU A 41 -16.45 -4.42 18.50
C LEU A 41 -17.17 -5.71 18.10
N ARG A 42 -16.74 -6.88 18.59
CA ARG A 42 -17.35 -8.18 18.21
C ARG A 42 -18.82 -8.28 18.62
N ARG A 43 -19.27 -7.50 19.61
CA ARG A 43 -20.67 -7.41 20.04
C ARG A 43 -21.44 -6.22 19.45
N SER A 44 -20.80 -5.39 18.63
CA SER A 44 -21.40 -4.23 17.97
C SER A 44 -22.08 -4.61 16.64
N SER A 45 -22.89 -3.70 16.08
CA SER A 45 -23.55 -3.92 14.79
C SER A 45 -22.56 -4.05 13.62
N SER A 46 -22.97 -4.76 12.57
CA SER A 46 -22.15 -4.97 11.35
C SER A 46 -21.71 -3.65 10.70
N ASN A 47 -22.52 -2.60 10.79
CA ASN A 47 -22.21 -1.29 10.24
C ASN A 47 -20.96 -0.65 10.88
N VAL A 48 -20.78 -0.76 12.20
CA VAL A 48 -19.62 -0.17 12.88
C VAL A 48 -18.33 -0.90 12.48
N ARG A 49 -18.39 -2.23 12.41
CA ARG A 49 -17.25 -3.05 11.97
C ARG A 49 -16.85 -2.76 10.53
N TYR A 50 -17.84 -2.50 9.67
CA TYR A 50 -17.61 -2.09 8.28
C TYR A 50 -16.93 -0.73 8.20
N ILE A 51 -17.44 0.28 8.90
CA ILE A 51 -16.83 1.63 8.94
C ILE A 51 -15.39 1.56 9.46
N ALA A 52 -15.14 0.82 10.55
CA ALA A 52 -13.80 0.64 11.08
C ALA A 52 -12.84 0.03 10.04
N SER A 53 -13.32 -0.94 9.26
CA SER A 53 -12.54 -1.56 8.18
C SER A 53 -12.28 -0.58 7.02
N CYS A 54 -13.27 0.22 6.64
CA CYS A 54 -13.11 1.27 5.62
C CYS A 54 -12.11 2.35 6.04
N LEU A 55 -12.16 2.79 7.30
CA LEU A 55 -11.23 3.77 7.85
C LEU A 55 -9.80 3.21 7.88
N ALA A 56 -9.62 1.95 8.29
CA ALA A 56 -8.31 1.30 8.25
C ALA A 56 -7.77 1.18 6.82
N LEU A 57 -8.61 0.85 5.84
CA LEU A 57 -8.21 0.79 4.44
C LEU A 57 -7.77 2.17 3.92
N ALA A 58 -8.54 3.22 4.23
CA ALA A 58 -8.18 4.60 3.88
C ALA A 58 -6.85 5.02 4.53
N LEU A 59 -6.63 4.63 5.79
CA LEU A 59 -5.40 4.92 6.52
C LEU A 59 -4.18 4.23 5.90
N ILE A 60 -4.31 2.95 5.50
CA ILE A 60 -3.25 2.22 4.80
C ILE A 60 -2.86 2.92 3.49
N VAL A 61 -3.82 3.50 2.75
CA VAL A 61 -3.54 4.25 1.51
C VAL A 61 -2.90 5.62 1.80
N ALA A 62 -3.34 6.30 2.87
CA ALA A 62 -2.87 7.65 3.19
C ALA A 62 -1.45 7.67 3.79
N LEU A 63 -1.12 6.71 4.66
CA LEU A 63 0.16 6.66 5.38
C LEU A 63 1.43 6.71 4.49
N PRO A 64 1.55 5.97 3.39
CA PRO A 64 2.74 6.05 2.54
C PRO A 64 2.87 7.42 1.86
N LEU A 65 1.76 8.09 1.50
CA LEU A 65 1.79 9.43 0.92
C LEU A 65 2.30 10.47 1.92
N VAL A 66 1.84 10.35 3.17
CA VAL A 66 2.32 11.19 4.28
C VAL A 66 3.80 10.88 4.56
N THR A 67 4.18 9.61 4.62
CA THR A 67 5.57 9.22 4.90
C THR A 67 6.52 9.75 3.83
N MET A 68 6.12 9.68 2.56
CA MET A 68 6.90 10.21 1.44
C MET A 68 7.17 11.72 1.53
N SER A 69 6.27 12.50 2.17
CA SER A 69 6.51 13.93 2.40
C SER A 69 7.49 14.23 3.54
N PHE A 70 7.69 13.27 4.46
CA PHE A 70 8.58 13.41 5.62
C PHE A 70 9.94 12.73 5.47
N VAL A 71 10.13 11.83 4.49
CA VAL A 71 11.44 11.21 4.24
C VAL A 71 12.40 12.27 3.69
N GLU A 72 13.34 12.68 4.54
CA GLU A 72 14.49 13.49 4.16
C GLU A 72 15.46 12.62 3.36
N VAL A 73 15.68 12.98 2.09
CA VAL A 73 16.72 12.35 1.28
C VAL A 73 18.02 13.08 1.55
N SER A 74 19.11 12.33 1.74
CA SER A 74 20.45 12.89 1.85
C SER A 74 20.71 13.82 0.67
N ARG A 75 20.76 15.13 0.94
CA ARG A 75 21.17 16.09 -0.08
C ARG A 75 22.64 15.80 -0.40
N PRO A 76 23.03 15.81 -1.69
CA PRO A 76 24.42 15.67 -2.04
C PRO A 76 25.23 16.73 -1.28
N VAL A 77 26.34 16.31 -0.69
CA VAL A 77 27.26 17.07 0.17
C VAL A 77 27.70 18.42 -0.42
N ALA A 78 27.44 18.68 -1.70
CA ALA A 78 27.64 19.96 -2.36
C ALA A 78 26.89 21.16 -1.71
N GLU A 79 25.86 20.93 -0.89
CA GLU A 79 25.17 21.98 -0.10
C GLU A 79 25.59 22.02 1.38
N ALA A 80 26.46 21.11 1.83
CA ALA A 80 27.17 21.35 3.09
C ALA A 80 28.04 22.58 2.83
N GLY A 81 27.56 23.73 3.30
CA GLY A 81 28.26 25.01 3.21
C GLY A 81 29.73 24.81 3.58
N PRO A 82 30.64 25.61 2.99
CA PRO A 82 32.07 25.35 3.02
C PRO A 82 32.42 24.88 4.41
N ILE A 83 33.01 23.67 4.50
CA ILE A 83 33.77 23.29 5.69
C ILE A 83 34.51 24.58 6.04
N LEU A 84 34.23 25.14 7.22
CA LEU A 84 34.98 26.27 7.73
C LEU A 84 36.40 25.73 7.85
N THR A 85 37.14 25.74 6.73
CA THR A 85 38.58 25.90 6.77
C THR A 85 38.73 27.09 7.68
N PRO A 86 39.37 26.94 8.85
CA PRO A 86 39.65 28.08 9.69
C PRO A 86 40.21 29.17 8.75
N PRO A 87 39.71 30.41 8.84
CA PRO A 87 40.17 31.48 7.96
C PRO A 87 41.70 31.42 7.94
N PRO A 88 42.36 31.61 6.78
CA PRO A 88 43.81 31.65 6.75
C PRO A 88 44.20 32.65 7.82
N ALA A 89 44.84 32.16 8.88
CA ALA A 89 45.28 33.02 9.94
C ALA A 89 46.18 34.04 9.25
N ASP A 90 45.80 35.31 9.28
CA ASP A 90 46.74 36.37 8.95
C ASP A 90 48.02 36.05 9.73
N PRO A 91 49.20 36.09 9.08
CA PRO A 91 50.46 35.85 9.77
C PRO A 91 50.64 36.99 10.78
N THR A 92 50.04 36.84 11.95
CA THR A 92 50.41 37.56 13.15
C THR A 92 51.89 37.23 13.35
N PRO A 93 52.78 38.23 13.41
CA PRO A 93 54.18 37.98 13.70
C PRO A 93 54.22 37.21 15.01
N VAL A 94 54.66 35.96 14.96
CA VAL A 94 54.99 35.21 16.17
C VAL A 94 56.21 35.92 16.73
N GLU A 95 55.98 36.81 17.69
CA GLU A 95 57.03 37.37 18.51
C GLU A 95 57.55 36.20 19.37
N VAL A 96 58.62 35.58 18.90
CA VAL A 96 59.33 34.54 19.65
C VAL A 96 59.98 35.25 20.84
N ILE A 97 59.26 35.30 21.95
CA ILE A 97 59.85 35.67 23.22
C ILE A 97 60.74 34.50 23.62
N GLU A 98 62.04 34.70 23.47
CA GLU A 98 63.08 33.78 23.96
C GLU A 98 63.07 33.85 25.50
N LEU A 99 62.17 33.11 26.14
CA LEU A 99 62.16 32.92 27.60
C LEU A 99 63.34 32.02 27.99
N ALA A 100 64.52 32.62 28.12
CA ALA A 100 65.76 31.92 28.38
C ALA A 100 65.95 31.45 29.84
N ASP A 101 65.14 31.88 30.82
CA ASP A 101 65.44 31.59 32.24
C ASP A 101 64.20 31.37 33.12
N LEU A 102 63.33 30.43 32.77
CA LEU A 102 62.36 29.88 33.74
C LEU A 102 62.79 28.48 34.19
N PRO A 103 62.83 28.20 35.52
CA PRO A 103 63.05 26.85 36.03
C PRO A 103 62.06 25.88 35.38
N LEU A 104 62.57 24.89 34.66
CA LEU A 104 61.77 23.80 34.10
C LEU A 104 61.28 22.92 35.26
N GLU A 105 60.16 23.29 35.87
CA GLU A 105 59.35 22.32 36.60
C GLU A 105 58.95 21.23 35.60
N PRO A 106 59.14 19.93 35.92
CA PRO A 106 58.63 18.88 35.06
C PRO A 106 57.12 19.10 34.97
N LEU A 107 56.63 19.50 33.79
CA LEU A 107 55.21 19.38 33.51
C LEU A 107 54.91 17.89 33.69
N ASP A 108 54.32 17.52 34.83
CA ASP A 108 53.61 16.26 34.94
C ASP A 108 52.64 16.28 33.78
N ALA A 109 52.98 15.48 32.76
CA ALA A 109 52.15 15.29 31.60
C ALA A 109 50.90 14.58 32.09
N ALA A 110 49.95 15.34 32.63
CA ALA A 110 48.58 14.92 32.77
C ALA A 110 48.22 14.31 31.42
N PRO A 111 47.85 13.01 31.37
CA PRO A 111 47.51 12.37 30.12
C PRO A 111 46.56 13.31 29.40
N LEU A 112 46.91 13.71 28.17
CA LEU A 112 45.99 14.44 27.32
C LEU A 112 44.78 13.52 27.17
N GLU A 113 43.77 13.74 28.02
CA GLU A 113 42.44 13.17 27.87
C GLU A 113 41.89 13.83 26.60
N THR A 114 42.36 13.31 25.47
CA THR A 114 41.73 13.54 24.18
C THR A 114 40.32 13.04 24.43
N PRO A 115 39.29 13.89 24.43
CA PRO A 115 37.93 13.42 24.64
C PRO A 115 37.69 12.43 23.52
N GLN A 116 37.77 11.13 23.82
CA GLN A 116 37.34 10.07 22.93
C GLN A 116 35.83 10.20 22.94
N GLN A 117 35.33 11.20 22.21
CA GLN A 117 33.97 11.23 21.74
C GLN A 117 33.85 10.03 20.81
N THR A 118 33.61 8.87 21.39
CA THR A 118 33.11 7.71 20.67
C THR A 118 31.77 8.17 20.12
N VAL A 119 31.75 8.65 18.87
CA VAL A 119 30.52 8.96 18.16
C VAL A 119 29.76 7.64 18.09
N ARG A 120 28.79 7.45 19.00
CA ARG A 120 27.94 6.28 19.01
C ARG A 120 27.01 6.39 17.81
N ILE A 121 27.44 5.81 16.68
CA ILE A 121 26.58 5.72 15.51
C ILE A 121 25.34 4.91 15.90
N PRO A 122 24.12 5.49 15.86
CA PRO A 122 22.91 4.78 16.22
C PRO A 122 22.69 3.58 15.30
N TRP A 123 22.15 2.50 15.85
CA TRP A 123 21.95 1.23 15.13
C TRP A 123 21.05 1.40 13.90
N THR A 124 20.10 2.34 13.94
CA THR A 124 19.21 2.68 12.82
C THR A 124 20.00 3.15 11.60
N GLN A 125 21.04 3.95 11.83
CA GLN A 125 21.90 4.49 10.77
C GLN A 125 22.82 3.42 10.17
N ARG A 126 23.24 2.42 10.98
CA ARG A 126 23.97 1.25 10.48
C ARG A 126 23.13 0.37 9.58
N ILE A 127 21.86 0.16 9.94
CA ILE A 127 20.92 -0.60 9.10
C ILE A 127 20.58 0.19 7.85
N ALA A 128 20.38 1.50 7.96
CA ALA A 128 20.09 2.37 6.82
C ALA A 128 21.19 2.33 5.76
N THR A 129 22.44 2.56 6.18
CA THR A 129 23.61 2.49 5.31
C THR A 129 23.80 1.11 4.68
N ALA A 130 23.42 0.04 5.37
CA ALA A 130 23.44 -1.32 4.80
C ALA A 130 22.32 -1.57 3.77
N LEU A 131 21.17 -0.91 3.90
CA LEU A 131 20.00 -1.07 3.01
C LEU A 131 20.02 -0.15 1.80
N GLU A 132 20.68 1.01 1.87
CA GLU A 132 20.79 2.00 0.79
C GLU A 132 21.11 1.38 -0.59
N PRO A 133 22.10 0.47 -0.74
CA PRO A 133 22.41 -0.15 -2.02
C PRO A 133 21.32 -1.10 -2.54
N ALA A 134 20.50 -1.64 -1.63
CA ALA A 134 19.44 -2.59 -1.94
C ALA A 134 18.10 -1.92 -2.27
N LEU A 135 17.93 -0.62 -1.96
CA LEU A 135 16.67 0.11 -2.21
C LEU A 135 16.19 0.04 -3.66
N PRO A 136 17.04 0.23 -4.70
CA PRO A 136 16.58 0.17 -6.09
C PRO A 136 16.06 -1.22 -6.48
N TRP A 137 16.73 -2.28 -6.01
CA TRP A 137 16.31 -3.66 -6.26
C TRP A 137 15.00 -3.99 -5.54
N LEU A 138 14.82 -3.48 -4.33
CA LEU A 138 13.60 -3.62 -3.56
C LEU A 138 12.43 -2.96 -4.29
N VAL A 139 12.59 -1.71 -4.74
CA VAL A 139 11.57 -1.00 -5.53
C VAL A 139 11.25 -1.74 -6.83
N LEU A 140 12.26 -2.22 -7.56
CA LEU A 140 12.06 -2.95 -8.80
C LEU A 140 11.32 -4.28 -8.58
N GLY A 141 11.71 -5.06 -7.57
CA GLY A 141 11.05 -6.29 -7.20
C GLY A 141 9.60 -6.07 -6.77
N TRP A 142 9.35 -4.98 -6.02
CA TRP A 142 8.00 -4.57 -5.65
C TRP A 142 7.15 -4.19 -6.88
N LEU A 143 7.68 -3.37 -7.80
CA LEU A 143 6.98 -2.99 -9.03
C LEU A 143 6.64 -4.21 -9.89
N LEU A 144 7.57 -5.15 -10.02
CA LEU A 144 7.36 -6.40 -10.74
C LEU A 144 6.25 -7.24 -10.09
N GLY A 145 6.25 -7.34 -8.76
CA GLY A 145 5.21 -8.00 -8.00
C GLY A 145 3.84 -7.34 -8.20
N VAL A 146 3.74 -6.01 -8.06
CA VAL A 146 2.51 -5.25 -8.29
C VAL A 146 2.00 -5.44 -9.70
N PHE A 147 2.87 -5.38 -10.71
CA PHE A 147 2.49 -5.60 -12.10
C PHE A 147 1.98 -7.02 -12.33
N GLY A 148 2.68 -8.03 -11.80
CA GLY A 148 2.27 -9.44 -11.88
C GLY A 148 0.93 -9.70 -11.19
N LEU A 149 0.74 -9.22 -9.96
CA LEU A 149 -0.52 -9.38 -9.24
C LEU A 149 -1.66 -8.58 -9.88
N SER A 150 -1.39 -7.37 -10.39
CA SER A 150 -2.40 -6.55 -11.07
C SER A 150 -2.88 -7.22 -12.36
N THR A 151 -1.95 -7.71 -13.19
CA THR A 151 -2.30 -8.44 -14.41
C THR A 151 -3.03 -9.75 -14.12
N TRP A 152 -2.65 -10.49 -13.06
CA TRP A 152 -3.38 -11.67 -12.59
C TRP A 152 -4.82 -11.32 -12.20
N HIS A 153 -5.02 -10.35 -11.31
CA HIS A 153 -6.35 -9.97 -10.82
C HIS A 153 -7.22 -9.39 -11.93
N LEU A 154 -6.63 -8.56 -12.80
CA LEU A 154 -7.32 -7.98 -13.95
C LEU A 154 -7.68 -9.07 -14.97
N GLY A 155 -6.80 -10.05 -15.18
CA GLY A 155 -7.04 -11.22 -16.03
C GLY A 155 -8.19 -12.08 -15.50
N GLY A 156 -8.19 -12.40 -14.21
CA GLY A 156 -9.29 -13.14 -13.56
C GLY A 156 -10.61 -12.39 -13.62
N TRP A 157 -10.61 -11.07 -13.36
CA TRP A 157 -11.79 -10.23 -13.51
C TRP A 157 -12.26 -10.15 -14.97
N ALA A 158 -11.35 -9.98 -15.93
CA ALA A 158 -11.67 -9.94 -17.35
C ALA A 158 -12.20 -11.29 -17.85
N GLN A 159 -11.68 -12.40 -17.36
CA GLN A 159 -12.17 -13.74 -17.64
C GLN A 159 -13.59 -13.93 -17.08
N LEU A 160 -13.83 -13.51 -15.84
CA LEU A 160 -15.17 -13.52 -15.23
C LEU A 160 -16.16 -12.64 -16.03
N GLN A 161 -15.74 -11.44 -16.46
CA GLN A 161 -16.56 -10.57 -17.29
C GLN A 161 -16.78 -11.14 -18.70
N ARG A 162 -15.78 -11.81 -19.28
CA ARG A 162 -15.91 -12.51 -20.57
C ARG A 162 -16.86 -13.68 -20.47
N MET A 163 -16.80 -14.47 -19.40
CA MET A 163 -17.76 -15.55 -19.12
C MET A 163 -19.16 -14.99 -18.91
N LYS A 164 -19.31 -13.92 -18.11
CA LYS A 164 -20.58 -13.22 -17.95
C LYS A 164 -21.14 -12.75 -19.28
N ARG A 165 -20.34 -12.11 -20.13
CA ARG A 165 -20.76 -11.64 -21.47
C ARG A 165 -21.04 -12.76 -22.47
N ARG A 166 -20.33 -13.89 -22.40
CA ARG A 166 -20.57 -15.06 -23.28
C ARG A 166 -21.76 -15.90 -22.83
N MET A 167 -22.11 -15.88 -21.54
CA MET A 167 -23.31 -16.51 -20.99
C MET A 167 -24.54 -15.58 -21.05
N VAL A 168 -24.40 -14.32 -21.48
CA VAL A 168 -25.51 -13.52 -22.04
C VAL A 168 -25.78 -14.04 -23.46
N ARG A 169 -26.29 -15.26 -23.55
CA ARG A 169 -26.95 -15.75 -24.75
C ARG A 169 -28.42 -15.88 -24.36
N ASN A 170 -29.23 -14.97 -24.91
CA ASN A 170 -30.66 -14.74 -24.61
C ASN A 170 -31.39 -15.97 -24.07
N VAL A 171 -31.71 -15.95 -22.78
CA VAL A 171 -32.77 -16.81 -22.23
C VAL A 171 -34.09 -16.30 -22.82
N ALA A 172 -34.94 -17.21 -23.27
CA ALA A 172 -36.10 -16.95 -24.12
C ALA A 172 -37.00 -15.80 -23.61
N GLU A 173 -37.50 -14.97 -24.54
CA GLU A 173 -38.46 -13.86 -24.36
C GLU A 173 -39.57 -14.10 -23.29
N PRO A 174 -40.21 -15.28 -23.18
CA PRO A 174 -41.27 -15.50 -22.19
C PRO A 174 -40.80 -15.41 -20.73
N LEU A 175 -39.56 -15.83 -20.46
CA LEU A 175 -39.01 -15.91 -19.10
C LEU A 175 -38.59 -14.53 -18.59
N HIS A 176 -38.10 -13.67 -19.50
CA HIS A 176 -37.84 -12.26 -19.23
C HIS A 176 -39.11 -11.49 -18.89
N ALA A 177 -40.24 -11.78 -19.57
CA ALA A 177 -41.52 -11.15 -19.30
C ALA A 177 -42.08 -11.50 -17.91
N ALA A 178 -41.98 -12.77 -17.49
CA ALA A 178 -42.38 -13.22 -16.16
C ALA A 178 -41.54 -12.54 -15.05
N LEU A 179 -40.21 -12.49 -15.23
CA LEU A 179 -39.31 -11.81 -14.29
C LEU A 179 -39.59 -10.30 -14.20
N ALA A 180 -39.84 -9.62 -15.33
CA ALA A 180 -40.18 -8.21 -15.34
C ALA A 180 -41.52 -7.92 -14.61
N LYS A 181 -42.51 -8.81 -14.77
CA LYS A 181 -43.79 -8.74 -14.07
C LYS A 181 -43.61 -8.96 -12.55
N LEU A 182 -42.76 -9.90 -12.15
CA LEU A 182 -42.45 -10.15 -10.73
C LEU A 182 -41.66 -9.00 -10.11
N SER A 183 -40.59 -8.55 -10.77
CA SER A 183 -39.73 -7.43 -10.33
C SER A 183 -40.50 -6.13 -10.17
N SER A 184 -41.48 -5.86 -11.05
CA SER A 184 -42.34 -4.68 -10.94
C SER A 184 -43.33 -4.78 -9.79
N ARG A 185 -43.88 -5.97 -9.50
CA ARG A 185 -44.75 -6.20 -8.34
C ARG A 185 -44.00 -6.16 -7.01
N LEU A 186 -42.74 -6.60 -6.99
CA LEU A 186 -41.88 -6.61 -5.80
C LEU A 186 -41.13 -5.27 -5.59
N GLY A 187 -41.27 -4.29 -6.48
CA GLY A 187 -40.64 -2.97 -6.35
C GLY A 187 -39.11 -2.97 -6.49
N VAL A 188 -38.54 -4.02 -7.10
CA VAL A 188 -37.09 -4.16 -7.27
C VAL A 188 -36.63 -3.23 -8.39
N ARG A 189 -35.90 -2.16 -8.03
CA ARG A 189 -35.44 -1.10 -8.96
C ARG A 189 -34.18 -1.44 -9.76
N ARG A 190 -33.54 -2.60 -9.52
CA ARG A 190 -32.30 -3.01 -10.19
C ARG A 190 -32.59 -4.05 -11.26
N THR A 191 -31.95 -3.91 -12.43
CA THR A 191 -32.05 -4.87 -13.53
C THR A 191 -31.35 -6.17 -13.16
N VAL A 192 -32.14 -7.17 -12.76
CA VAL A 192 -31.65 -8.52 -12.47
C VAL A 192 -31.51 -9.27 -13.80
N GLY A 193 -30.31 -9.74 -14.11
CA GLY A 193 -30.06 -10.56 -15.30
C GLY A 193 -30.37 -12.03 -15.00
N LEU A 194 -31.18 -12.68 -15.83
CA LEU A 194 -31.40 -14.12 -15.75
C LEU A 194 -30.43 -14.84 -16.67
N LEU A 195 -29.62 -15.74 -16.14
CA LEU A 195 -28.66 -16.52 -16.93
C LEU A 195 -28.90 -18.00 -16.71
N GLU A 196 -29.07 -18.75 -17.80
CA GLU A 196 -29.11 -20.21 -17.76
C GLU A 196 -27.68 -20.74 -17.64
N SER A 197 -27.44 -21.63 -16.69
CA SER A 197 -26.15 -22.32 -16.57
C SER A 197 -26.36 -23.81 -16.37
N ALA A 198 -25.84 -24.61 -17.29
CA ALA A 198 -25.78 -26.07 -17.19
C ALA A 198 -24.73 -26.57 -16.17
N LEU A 199 -24.09 -25.67 -15.41
CA LEU A 199 -23.01 -25.96 -14.47
C LEU A 199 -23.41 -25.71 -13.00
N VAL A 200 -24.66 -25.35 -12.72
CA VAL A 200 -25.12 -25.01 -11.37
C VAL A 200 -26.34 -25.86 -11.02
N ASP A 201 -26.27 -26.57 -9.89
CA ASP A 201 -27.34 -27.46 -9.41
C ASP A 201 -28.44 -26.74 -8.61
N VAL A 202 -28.25 -25.47 -8.24
CA VAL A 202 -29.16 -24.69 -7.37
C VAL A 202 -29.28 -23.24 -7.89
N PRO A 203 -30.48 -22.61 -7.87
CA PRO A 203 -30.61 -21.18 -8.17
C PRO A 203 -29.64 -20.36 -7.32
N THR A 204 -28.81 -19.50 -7.91
CA THR A 204 -27.85 -18.71 -7.13
C THR A 204 -27.72 -17.30 -7.68
N VAL A 205 -27.86 -16.31 -6.80
CA VAL A 205 -27.59 -14.89 -7.10
C VAL A 205 -26.08 -14.61 -7.07
N VAL A 206 -25.51 -14.20 -8.20
CA VAL A 206 -24.09 -13.86 -8.32
C VAL A 206 -23.90 -12.42 -8.80
N GLY A 207 -23.14 -11.64 -8.04
CA GLY A 207 -22.63 -10.33 -8.43
C GLY A 207 -23.14 -9.16 -7.60
N TRP A 208 -22.21 -8.34 -7.11
CA TRP A 208 -22.51 -7.22 -6.20
C TRP A 208 -23.01 -5.94 -6.91
N LEU A 209 -22.47 -5.60 -8.10
CA LEU A 209 -22.88 -4.41 -8.87
C LEU A 209 -24.02 -4.68 -9.87
N LYS A 210 -24.15 -5.91 -10.37
CA LYS A 210 -25.19 -6.34 -11.31
C LYS A 210 -25.56 -7.79 -10.95
N PRO A 211 -26.48 -7.99 -9.98
CA PRO A 211 -26.87 -9.33 -9.55
C PRO A 211 -27.45 -10.10 -10.74
N VAL A 212 -26.95 -11.32 -10.91
CA VAL A 212 -27.39 -12.28 -11.92
C VAL A 212 -27.93 -13.49 -11.19
N ILE A 213 -29.16 -13.88 -11.48
CA ILE A 213 -29.71 -15.15 -11.01
C ILE A 213 -29.30 -16.21 -12.01
N LEU A 214 -28.46 -17.16 -11.56
CA LEU A 214 -28.11 -18.35 -12.31
C LEU A 214 -29.19 -19.40 -12.07
N LEU A 215 -29.79 -19.90 -13.15
CA LEU A 215 -30.78 -20.97 -13.09
C LEU A 215 -30.21 -22.27 -13.70
N PRO A 216 -30.45 -23.43 -13.05
CA PRO A 216 -30.13 -24.72 -13.65
C PRO A 216 -30.97 -24.95 -14.92
N ALA A 217 -30.34 -25.41 -16.00
CA ALA A 217 -31.06 -25.82 -17.21
C ALA A 217 -32.08 -26.95 -16.93
N SER A 218 -31.79 -27.81 -15.94
CA SER A 218 -32.68 -28.88 -15.48
C SER A 218 -33.99 -28.38 -14.86
N ALA A 219 -33.95 -27.25 -14.13
CA ALA A 219 -35.13 -26.64 -13.53
C ALA A 219 -36.11 -26.10 -14.58
N LEU A 220 -35.61 -25.57 -15.70
CA LEU A 220 -36.46 -25.04 -16.77
C LEU A 220 -37.21 -26.14 -17.56
N SER A 221 -36.72 -27.38 -17.53
CA SER A 221 -37.31 -28.50 -18.29
C SER A 221 -38.44 -29.24 -17.57
N GLY A 222 -38.65 -29.00 -16.26
CA GLY A 222 -39.58 -29.78 -15.43
C GLY A 222 -40.49 -28.99 -14.48
N LEU A 223 -40.40 -27.66 -14.45
CA LEU A 223 -41.21 -26.82 -13.55
C LEU A 223 -42.42 -26.21 -14.27
N THR A 224 -43.56 -26.14 -13.56
CA THR A 224 -44.70 -25.34 -14.02
C THR A 224 -44.40 -23.85 -13.86
N THR A 225 -45.06 -22.99 -14.65
CA THR A 225 -44.86 -21.52 -14.62
C THR A 225 -45.03 -20.94 -13.21
N GLU A 226 -45.94 -21.47 -12.41
CA GLU A 226 -46.18 -21.03 -11.03
C GLU A 226 -45.06 -21.42 -10.06
N GLN A 227 -44.51 -22.64 -10.19
CA GLN A 227 -43.36 -23.08 -9.39
C GLN A 227 -42.10 -22.28 -9.72
N PHE A 228 -41.93 -21.93 -10.99
CA PHE A 228 -40.86 -21.07 -11.45
C PHE A 228 -40.94 -19.65 -10.85
N GLU A 229 -42.13 -19.04 -10.86
CA GLU A 229 -42.35 -17.74 -10.22
C GLU A 229 -42.08 -17.77 -8.70
N ALA A 230 -42.44 -18.87 -8.03
CA ALA A 230 -42.19 -19.03 -6.59
C ALA A 230 -40.70 -19.10 -6.25
N ILE A 231 -39.90 -19.81 -7.04
CA ILE A 231 -38.44 -19.88 -6.86
C ILE A 231 -37.80 -18.50 -7.11
N LEU A 232 -38.24 -17.80 -8.16
CA LEU A 232 -37.78 -16.43 -8.44
C LEU A 232 -38.20 -15.40 -7.40
N ALA A 233 -39.31 -15.61 -6.70
CA ALA A 233 -39.73 -14.74 -5.60
C ALA A 233 -38.92 -14.97 -4.31
N HIS A 234 -38.38 -16.19 -4.14
CA HIS A 234 -37.60 -16.56 -2.97
C HIS A 234 -36.15 -16.06 -3.04
N GLU A 235 -35.58 -16.04 -4.24
CA GLU A 235 -34.22 -15.56 -4.56
C GLU A 235 -34.15 -14.03 -4.73
#